data_AF-A0A7C4BPT1-F1
#
_entry.id   AF-A0A7C4BPT1-F1
#
_cell.length_a   1.000
_cell.length_b   1.000
_cell.length_c   1.000
_cell.angle_alpha   90.00
_cell.angle_beta   90.00
_cell.angle_gamma   90.00
#
_symmetry.space_group_name_H-M   'P 1'
#
loop_
_entity.id
_entity.type
_entity.pdbx_description
1 polymer ?
#
loop_
_entity_poly.entity_id
_entity_poly.type
_entity_poly.pdbx_seq_one_letter_code
_entity_poly.pdbx_strand_id
1 'polypeptide(L)'
;MKYIISLLLIFFLSVCVCANDWSVIESDHFLIRYTRSLNTAKEIQNISENFYDKITDRLGFSISRKIDIWFCESKSEFLLANNAPIQDWASGAA
;
A
#
# COMPACT_ATOMS: atom_id res chain seq x y z
N MET A 1 -5.37 -22.34 -39.55
CA MET A 1 -4.57 -21.10 -39.40
C MET A 1 -5.30 -19.97 -38.66
N LYS A 2 -6.56 -19.62 -38.98
CA LYS A 2 -7.30 -18.54 -38.29
C LYS A 2 -7.37 -18.68 -36.75
N TYR A 3 -7.57 -19.91 -36.25
CA TYR A 3 -7.68 -20.17 -34.81
C TYR A 3 -6.37 -20.02 -34.04
N ILE A 4 -5.22 -20.26 -34.68
CA ILE A 4 -3.89 -20.12 -34.05
C ILE A 4 -3.57 -18.65 -33.81
N ILE A 5 -3.90 -17.78 -34.77
CA ILE A 5 -3.74 -16.32 -34.65
C ILE A 5 -4.63 -15.78 -33.53
N SER A 6 -5.87 -16.28 -33.43
CA SER A 6 -6.80 -15.87 -32.37
C SER A 6 -6.34 -16.34 -30.99
N LEU A 7 -5.74 -17.52 -30.89
CA LEU A 7 -5.19 -18.05 -29.64
C LEU A 7 -3.95 -17.26 -29.16
N LEU A 8 -3.08 -16.87 -30.10
CA LEU A 8 -1.92 -16.01 -29.83
C LEU A 8 -2.32 -14.62 -29.34
N LEU A 9 -3.34 -14.01 -29.96
CA LEU A 9 -3.87 -12.70 -29.53
C LEU A 9 -4.40 -12.73 -28.09
N ILE A 10 -5.13 -13.78 -27.70
CA ILE A 10 -5.64 -13.93 -26.33
C ILE A 10 -4.50 -14.15 -25.33
N PHE A 11 -3.45 -14.89 -25.71
CA PHE A 11 -2.28 -15.10 -24.86
C PHE A 11 -1.50 -13.81 -24.62
N PHE A 12 -1.31 -12.96 -25.64
CA PHE A 12 -0.63 -11.67 -25.49
C PHE A 12 -1.43 -10.65 -24.66
N LEU A 13 -2.75 -10.69 -24.70
CA LEU A 13 -3.60 -9.86 -23.84
C LEU A 13 -3.53 -10.25 -22.35
N SER A 14 -3.10 -11.46 -22.03
CA SER A 14 -3.08 -11.98 -20.66
C SER A 14 -1.86 -11.54 -19.83
N VAL A 15 -0.83 -10.93 -20.41
CA VAL A 15 0.49 -10.80 -19.74
C VAL A 15 0.83 -9.40 -19.22
N CYS A 16 -0.05 -8.41 -19.34
CA CYS A 16 0.20 -7.06 -18.82
C CYS A 16 -0.49 -6.80 -17.47
N VAL A 17 -0.46 -7.76 -16.55
CA VAL A 17 -0.70 -7.47 -15.13
C VAL A 17 0.64 -7.04 -14.53
N CYS A 18 0.94 -5.74 -14.62
CA CYS A 18 2.02 -5.17 -13.83
C CYS A 18 1.57 -5.17 -12.36
N ALA A 19 2.10 -6.09 -11.56
CA ALA A 19 2.03 -5.94 -10.12
C ALA A 19 2.80 -4.67 -9.75
N ASN A 20 2.16 -3.73 -9.08
CA ASN A 20 2.89 -2.57 -8.54
C ASN A 20 3.85 -3.08 -7.46
N ASP A 21 5.16 -2.97 -7.71
CA ASP A 21 6.17 -3.30 -6.72
C ASP A 21 6.14 -2.26 -5.59
N TRP A 22 5.73 -2.71 -4.41
CA TRP A 22 5.70 -1.88 -3.21
C TRP A 22 7.11 -1.76 -2.61
N SER A 23 7.60 -0.53 -2.49
CA SER A 23 8.76 -0.20 -1.69
C SER A 23 8.36 0.02 -0.23
N VAL A 24 9.30 -0.18 0.70
CA VAL A 24 9.05 -0.05 2.14
C VAL A 24 10.11 0.84 2.78
N ILE A 25 9.68 1.77 3.63
CA ILE A 25 10.54 2.42 4.62
C ILE A 25 10.07 2.07 6.02
N GLU A 26 11.01 2.04 6.95
CA GLU A 26 10.80 1.57 8.32
C GLU A 26 11.31 2.61 9.32
N SER A 27 10.56 2.79 10.40
CA SER A 27 10.90 3.59 11.58
C SER A 27 10.55 2.80 12.84
N ASP A 28 10.75 3.36 14.03
CA ASP A 28 10.58 2.64 15.29
C ASP A 28 9.20 2.01 15.45
N HIS A 29 8.13 2.71 15.04
CA HIS A 29 6.75 2.26 15.22
C HIS A 29 6.01 1.95 13.92
N PHE A 30 6.55 2.31 12.75
CA PHE A 30 5.82 2.20 11.49
C PHE A 30 6.61 1.52 10.37
N LEU A 31 5.85 0.85 9.48
CA LEU A 31 6.26 0.43 8.15
C LEU A 31 5.41 1.22 7.15
N ILE A 32 6.03 1.99 6.26
CA ILE A 32 5.31 2.72 5.21
C ILE A 32 5.61 2.07 3.87
N ARG A 33 4.57 1.54 3.23
CA ARG A 33 4.62 0.96 1.89
C ARG A 33 4.13 1.97 0.87
N TYR A 34 4.90 2.15 -0.20
CA TYR A 34 4.61 3.11 -1.25
C TYR A 34 5.06 2.57 -2.62
N THR A 35 4.45 3.06 -3.71
CA THR A 35 4.74 2.58 -5.08
C THR A 35 5.51 3.60 -5.93
N ARG A 36 5.56 4.87 -5.51
CA ARG A 36 6.06 5.98 -6.34
C ARG A 36 6.91 6.99 -5.57
N SER A 37 6.31 7.79 -4.68
CA SER A 37 7.02 8.89 -4.01
C SER A 37 7.63 8.50 -2.66
N LEU A 38 8.96 8.32 -2.62
CA LEU A 38 9.72 8.17 -1.37
C LEU A 38 9.58 9.41 -0.47
N ASN A 39 9.56 10.61 -1.05
CA ASN A 39 9.46 11.84 -0.26
C ASN A 39 8.13 11.92 0.49
N THR A 40 7.03 11.56 -0.18
CA THR A 40 5.71 11.50 0.45
C THR A 40 5.66 10.39 1.49
N ALA A 41 6.26 9.22 1.23
CA ALA A 41 6.36 8.15 2.22
C ALA A 41 7.09 8.63 3.50
N LYS A 42 8.21 9.36 3.35
CA LYS A 42 8.94 9.96 4.47
C LYS A 42 8.13 10.98 5.24
N GLU A 43 7.35 11.81 4.55
CA GLU A 43 6.46 12.78 5.18
C GLU A 43 5.38 12.08 6.01
N ILE A 44 4.74 11.04 5.46
CA ILE A 44 3.77 10.19 6.18
C ILE A 44 4.42 9.55 7.40
N GLN A 45 5.62 8.98 7.26
CA GLN A 45 6.36 8.38 8.36
C GLN A 45 6.60 9.39 9.49
N ASN A 46 7.11 10.58 9.15
CA ASN A 46 7.39 11.63 10.12
C ASN A 46 6.11 12.10 10.84
N ILE A 47 5.02 12.32 10.10
CA ILE A 47 3.73 12.71 10.70
C ILE A 47 3.22 11.60 11.65
N SER A 48 3.33 10.33 11.22
CA SER A 48 2.85 9.18 11.98
C SER A 48 3.62 9.01 13.30
N GLU A 49 4.94 9.08 13.26
CA GLU A 49 5.78 9.01 14.46
C GLU A 49 5.48 10.15 15.44
N ASN A 50 5.35 11.39 14.93
CA ASN A 50 4.98 12.54 15.77
C ASN A 50 3.60 12.42 16.43
N PHE A 51 2.71 11.59 15.89
CA PHE A 51 1.38 11.35 16.43
C PHE A 51 1.33 10.14 17.36
N TYR A 52 2.25 9.18 17.21
CA TYR A 52 2.27 7.94 17.95
C TYR A 52 2.33 8.16 19.46
N ASP A 53 3.32 8.93 19.93
CA ASP A 53 3.51 9.22 21.35
C ASP A 53 2.24 9.82 21.97
N LYS A 54 1.61 10.76 21.26
CA LYS A 54 0.37 11.42 21.71
C LYS A 54 -0.80 10.44 21.87
N ILE A 55 -0.83 9.38 21.05
CA ILE A 55 -1.88 8.37 21.13
C ILE A 55 -1.57 7.35 22.22
N THR A 56 -0.35 6.84 22.29
CA THR A 56 0.04 5.85 23.31
C THR A 56 -0.03 6.43 24.71
N ASP A 57 0.33 7.70 24.89
CA ASP A 57 0.20 8.40 26.16
C ASP A 57 -1.25 8.49 26.62
N ARG A 58 -2.18 8.74 25.68
CA ARG A 58 -3.61 8.84 25.99
C ARG A 58 -4.28 7.48 26.22
N LEU A 59 -3.82 6.45 25.52
CA LEU A 59 -4.34 5.09 25.65
C LEU A 59 -3.76 4.36 26.86
N GLY A 60 -2.61 4.80 27.39
CA GLY A 60 -1.93 4.20 28.54
C GLY A 60 -1.24 2.87 28.22
N PHE A 61 -1.03 2.56 26.94
CA PHE A 61 -0.27 1.40 26.50
C PHE A 61 0.45 1.68 25.17
N SER A 62 1.59 1.03 24.97
CA SER A 62 2.32 1.03 23.71
C SER A 62 1.89 -0.16 22.83
N ILE A 63 1.98 0.03 21.52
CA ILE A 63 1.72 -1.04 20.56
C ILE A 63 3.04 -1.77 20.32
N SER A 64 3.08 -3.07 20.63
CA SER A 64 4.30 -3.87 20.52
C SER A 64 4.70 -4.23 19.09
N ARG A 65 3.75 -4.12 18.15
CA ARG A 65 3.97 -4.37 16.71
C ARG A 65 4.06 -3.04 15.96
N LYS A 66 4.86 -3.02 14.88
CA LYS A 66 4.85 -1.89 13.96
C LYS A 66 3.50 -1.79 13.26
N ILE A 67 3.05 -0.56 13.06
CA ILE A 67 1.84 -0.24 12.31
C ILE A 67 2.23 -0.17 10.84
N ASP A 68 1.60 -1.01 10.02
CA ASP A 68 1.84 -1.06 8.58
C ASP A 68 0.86 -0.11 7.85
N ILE A 69 1.40 0.88 7.13
CA ILE A 69 0.64 1.87 6.37
C ILE A 69 0.91 1.65 4.88
N TRP A 70 -0.16 1.36 4.15
CA TRP A 70 -0.13 1.17 2.70
C TRP A 70 -0.62 2.44 2.01
N PHE A 71 0.30 3.24 1.48
CA PHE A 71 -0.02 4.51 0.87
C PHE A 71 -0.26 4.38 -0.64
N CYS A 72 -1.47 4.72 -1.07
CA CYS A 72 -1.84 4.85 -2.49
C CYS A 72 -1.91 6.33 -2.86
N GLU A 73 -1.25 6.76 -3.94
CA GLU A 73 -1.24 8.16 -4.35
C GLU A 73 -2.56 8.60 -5.01
N SER A 74 -3.33 7.63 -5.49
CA SER A 74 -4.58 7.89 -6.18
C SER A 74 -5.70 6.97 -5.70
N LYS A 75 -6.94 7.46 -5.86
CA LYS A 75 -8.14 6.65 -5.60
C LYS A 75 -8.19 5.39 -6.46
N SER A 76 -7.71 5.45 -7.71
CA SER A 76 -7.66 4.28 -8.57
C SER A 76 -6.69 3.23 -8.05
N GLU A 77 -5.49 3.63 -7.59
CA GLU A 77 -4.56 2.72 -6.92
C GLU A 77 -5.15 2.11 -5.65
N PHE A 78 -5.81 2.94 -4.84
CA PHE A 78 -6.50 2.48 -3.64
C PHE A 78 -7.56 1.43 -3.98
N LEU A 79 -8.38 1.64 -5.01
CA LEU A 79 -9.40 0.68 -5.43
C LEU A 79 -8.80 -0.62 -5.99
N LEU A 80 -7.67 -0.54 -6.70
CA LEU A 80 -6.94 -1.71 -7.16
C LEU A 80 -6.38 -2.52 -5.98
N ALA A 81 -5.82 -1.84 -4.97
CA ALA A 81 -5.29 -2.48 -3.77
C ALA A 81 -6.39 -3.02 -2.84
N ASN A 82 -7.52 -2.32 -2.70
CA ASN A 82 -8.64 -2.71 -1.84
C ASN A 82 -9.41 -3.93 -2.35
N ASN A 83 -9.33 -4.22 -3.65
CA ASN A 83 -9.84 -5.48 -4.22
C ASN A 83 -8.86 -6.66 -4.03
N ALA A 84 -7.65 -6.42 -3.51
CA ALA A 84 -6.75 -7.46 -3.04
C ALA A 84 -7.20 -7.97 -1.65
N PRO A 85 -6.94 -9.23 -1.28
CA PRO A 85 -7.53 -9.89 -0.11
C PRO A 85 -6.94 -9.39 1.21
N ILE A 86 -7.20 -8.15 1.58
CA ILE A 86 -6.75 -7.53 2.84
C ILE A 86 -8.01 -7.08 3.60
N GLN A 87 -8.53 -7.96 4.45
CA GLN A 87 -9.83 -7.76 5.14
C GLN A 87 -9.74 -7.10 6.53
N ASP A 88 -8.54 -6.75 7.01
CA ASP A 88 -8.31 -6.43 8.45
C ASP A 88 -7.65 -5.04 8.68
N TRP A 89 -8.06 -4.03 7.92
CA TRP A 89 -7.51 -2.67 8.02
C TRP A 89 -8.59 -1.61 8.24
N ALA A 90 -8.25 -0.57 9.02
CA ALA A 90 -9.00 0.67 9.05
C ALA A 90 -8.63 1.49 7.80
N SER A 91 -9.49 1.47 6.78
CA SER A 91 -9.30 2.23 5.55
C SER A 91 -9.94 3.61 5.65
N GLY A 92 -9.20 4.67 5.29
CA GLY A 92 -9.74 6.02 5.11
C GLY A 92 -9.43 6.54 3.71
N ALA A 93 -10.41 7.20 3.08
CA ALA A 93 -10.19 8.02 1.89
C ALA A 93 -10.41 9.47 2.31
N ALA A 94 -9.39 10.31 2.10
CA ALA A 94 -9.49 11.76 2.28
C ALA A 94 -9.89 12.43 0.96
#